data_AF-A0A6H9HVW4-F1
#
_entry.id   AF-A0A6H9HVW4-F1
#
_cell.length_a   1.000
_cell.length_b   1.000
_cell.length_c   1.000
_cell.angle_alpha   90.00
_cell.angle_beta   90.00
_cell.angle_gamma   90.00
#
_symmetry.space_group_name_H-M   'P 1'
#
loop_
_entity.id
_entity.type
_entity.pdbx_description
1 polymer ?
#
loop_
_entity_poly.entity_id
_entity_poly.type
_entity_poly.pdbx_seq_one_letter_code
_entity_poly.pdbx_strand_id
1 'polypeptide(L)' 'MGRRVDDFTQSIAATVGEHVPGFDPATMEFRASSQGTWLSVTVTVRLDSREQLERLYRALTAHPLVSIVL' A
#
# COMPACT_ATOMS: atom_id res chain seq x y z
N MET A 1 -5.42 -5.87 -1.38
CA MET A 1 -6.03 -6.05 -2.73
C MET A 1 -6.92 -4.85 -3.03
N GLY A 2 -6.73 -4.23 -4.19
CA GLY A 2 -7.54 -3.10 -4.69
C GLY A 2 -7.98 -3.31 -6.14
N ARG A 3 -9.00 -2.57 -6.57
CA ARG A 3 -9.42 -2.54 -7.98
C ARG A 3 -8.25 -2.02 -8.81
N ARG A 4 -7.97 -2.65 -9.96
CA ARG A 4 -6.89 -2.19 -10.84
C ARG A 4 -7.22 -0.79 -11.38
N VAL A 5 -6.70 0.23 -10.70
CA VAL A 5 -6.63 1.60 -11.16
C VAL A 5 -5.13 1.89 -11.24
N ASP A 6 -4.62 2.34 -12.38
CA ASP A 6 -3.20 2.70 -12.52
C ASP A 6 -2.72 3.67 -11.43
N ASP A 7 -3.65 4.47 -10.91
CA ASP A 7 -3.42 5.42 -9.81
C ASP A 7 -3.24 4.74 -8.43
N PHE A 8 -3.69 3.49 -8.26
CA PHE A 8 -3.62 2.79 -6.97
C PHE A 8 -2.18 2.68 -6.46
N THR A 9 -1.26 2.35 -7.36
CA THR A 9 0.17 2.21 -7.05
C THR A 9 0.76 3.54 -6.56
N GLN A 10 0.46 4.62 -7.27
CA GLN A 10 0.99 5.95 -6.95
C GLN A 10 0.37 6.50 -5.66
N SER A 11 -0.94 6.34 -5.47
CA SER A 11 -1.66 6.70 -4.25
C SER A 11 -1.12 5.96 -3.02
N ILE A 12 -0.87 4.65 -3.13
CA ILE A 12 -0.31 3.84 -2.03
C ILE A 12 1.14 4.24 -1.75
N ALA A 13 1.98 4.44 -2.77
CA ALA A 13 3.35 4.90 -2.59
C ALA A 13 3.43 6.28 -1.92
N ALA A 14 2.58 7.24 -2.32
CA ALA A 14 2.49 8.56 -1.70
C ALA A 14 2.06 8.47 -0.22
N THR A 15 1.01 7.69 0.07
CA THR A 15 0.52 7.48 1.45
C THR A 15 1.57 6.85 2.35
N VAL A 16 2.28 5.83 1.85
CA VAL A 16 3.32 5.15 2.62
C VAL A 16 4.52 6.06 2.82
N GLY A 17 4.94 6.82 1.79
CA GLY A 17 6.02 7.80 1.89
C GLY A 17 5.75 8.93 2.88
N GLU A 18 4.49 9.39 2.99
CA GLU A 18 4.07 10.38 3.99
C GLU A 18 4.17 9.86 5.44
N HIS A 19 4.02 8.55 5.65
CA HIS A 19 4.02 7.94 6.99
C HIS A 19 5.35 7.30 7.40
N VAL A 20 6.15 6.90 6.41
CA VAL A 20 7.44 6.24 6.60
C VAL A 20 8.50 7.08 5.90
N PRO A 21 9.10 8.06 6.59
CA PRO A 21 10.21 8.83 6.04
C PRO A 21 11.37 7.88 5.73
N GLY A 22 11.78 7.82 4.46
CA GLY A 22 12.79 6.86 3.97
C GLY A 22 12.20 5.57 3.40
N PHE A 23 10.89 5.50 3.20
CA PHE A 23 10.28 4.42 2.45
C PHE A 23 10.73 4.42 1.00
N ASP A 24 11.16 3.25 0.54
CA ASP A 24 11.60 3.06 -0.84
C ASP A 24 10.49 2.36 -1.65
N PRO A 25 9.87 3.04 -2.63
CA PRO A 25 8.79 2.46 -3.42
C PRO A 25 9.25 1.29 -4.31
N ALA A 26 10.56 1.09 -4.52
CA ALA A 26 11.06 -0.06 -5.24
C ALA A 26 10.96 -1.36 -4.42
N THR A 27 10.73 -1.29 -3.11
CA THR A 27 10.43 -2.48 -2.28
C THR A 27 8.97 -2.93 -2.37
N MET A 28 8.14 -2.17 -3.09
CA MET A 28 6.75 -2.56 -3.33
C MET A 28 6.69 -3.63 -4.42
N GLU A 29 6.14 -4.78 -4.08
CA GLU A 29 5.83 -5.82 -5.06
C GLU A 29 4.38 -5.69 -5.53
N PHE A 30 4.22 -5.55 -6.84
CA PHE A 30 2.92 -5.46 -7.50
C PHE A 30 2.62 -6.74 -8.25
N ARG A 31 1.52 -7.39 -7.89
CA ARG A 31 1.04 -8.58 -8.59
C ARG A 31 -0.35 -8.29 -9.16
N ALA A 32 -0.39 -8.12 -10.48
CA ALA A 32 -1.65 -8.09 -11.20
C ALA A 32 -2.27 -9.48 -11.21
N SER A 33 -3.55 -9.57 -10.86
CA SER A 33 -4.31 -10.82 -11.00
C SER A 33 -4.50 -11.15 -12.48
N SER A 34 -4.46 -12.46 -12.81
CA SER A 34 -4.51 -12.98 -14.19
C SER A 34 -5.70 -12.48 -15.01
N GLN A 35 -6.81 -12.08 -14.36
CA GLN A 35 -8.03 -11.66 -15.04
C GLN A 35 -8.18 -10.16 -15.29
N GLY A 36 -7.28 -9.30 -14.82
CA GLY A 36 -7.50 -7.86 -15.05
C GLY A 36 -7.97 -7.06 -13.85
N THR A 37 -8.71 -7.73 -12.96
CA THR A 37 -9.64 -7.03 -12.07
C THR A 37 -8.99 -6.53 -10.78
N TRP A 38 -8.01 -7.27 -10.28
CA TRP A 38 -7.42 -7.05 -8.95
C TRP A 38 -5.93 -6.80 -9.03
N LEU A 39 -5.45 -5.87 -8.22
CA LEU A 39 -4.04 -5.63 -7.96
C LEU A 39 -3.74 -6.03 -6.51
N SER A 40 -2.80 -6.95 -6.32
CA SER A 40 -2.18 -7.22 -5.02
C SER A 40 -0.92 -6.38 -4.92
N VAL A 41 -0.77 -5.68 -3.81
CA VAL A 41 0.42 -4.87 -3.51
C VAL A 41 0.96 -5.35 -2.18
N THR A 42 2.21 -5.77 -2.18
CA THR A 42 2.95 -6.13 -0.98
C THR A 42 3.94 -4.99 -0.71
N VAL A 43 3.82 -4.37 0.45
CA VAL A 43 4.69 -3.26 0.85
C VAL A 43 5.55 -3.73 2.02
N THR A 44 6.86 -3.69 1.83
CA THR A 44 7.82 -4.02 2.91
C THR A 44 8.39 -2.72 3.46
N VAL A 45 7.93 -2.34 4.66
CA VAL A 45 8.39 -1.14 5.37
C VAL A 45 9.15 -1.53 6.63
N ARG A 46 10.17 -0.74 6.98
CA ARG A 46 10.81 -0.79 8.29
C ARG A 46 10.13 0.22 9.19
N LEU A 47 9.56 -0.24 10.29
CA LEU A 47 8.86 0.58 11.26
C LEU A 47 9.58 0.48 12.60
N ASP A 48 9.91 1.63 13.19
CA ASP A 48 10.57 1.69 14.50
C ASP A 48 9.56 1.55 15.65
N SER A 49 8.28 1.74 15.38
CA SER A 49 7.22 1.76 16.39
C SER A 49 5.91 1.17 15.89
N ARG A 50 5.22 0.47 16.80
CA ARG A 50 3.89 -0.11 16.55
C ARG A 50 2.84 0.95 16.22
N GLU A 51 2.94 2.14 16.80
CA GLU A 51 2.04 3.25 16.50
C GLU A 51 2.15 3.70 15.04
N GLN A 52 3.35 3.58 14.45
CA GLN A 52 3.61 3.88 13.05
C GLN A 52 2.96 2.82 12.13
N LEU A 53 3.00 1.54 12.54
CA LEU A 53 2.27 0.46 11.88
C LEU A 53 0.75 0.72 11.89
N GLU A 54 0.19 1.07 13.05
CA GLU A 54 -1.25 1.33 13.17
C GLU A 54 -1.70 2.53 12.35
N ARG A 55 -0.89 3.60 12.30
CA ARG A 55 -1.15 4.73 11.40
C ARG A 55 -1.15 4.32 9.94
N LEU A 56 -0.14 3.56 9.51
CA LEU A 56 -0.06 3.05 8.14
C LEU A 56 -1.26 2.15 7.81
N TYR A 57 -1.56 1.19 8.69
CA TYR A 57 -2.66 0.25 8.52
C TYR A 57 -4.01 0.97 8.44
N ARG A 58 -4.23 1.98 9.30
CA ARG A 58 -5.45 2.80 9.29
C ARG A 58 -5.55 3.66 8.04
N ALA A 59 -4.45 4.29 7.59
CA ALA A 59 -4.42 5.10 6.38
C ALA A 59 -4.71 4.24 5.13
N LEU A 60 -4.10 3.06 5.05
CA LEU A 60 -4.36 2.10 3.96
C LEU A 60 -5.79 1.57 4.01
N THR A 61 -6.32 1.23 5.18
CA THR A 61 -7.71 0.76 5.35
C THR A 61 -8.74 1.85 5.03
N ALA A 62 -8.44 3.11 5.35
CA ALA A 62 -9.29 4.25 5.03
C ALA A 62 -9.24 4.63 3.54
N HIS A 63 -8.29 4.07 2.78
CA HIS A 63 -8.12 4.40 1.38
C HIS A 63 -9.26 3.76 0.56
N PRO A 64 -10.03 4.55 -0.22
CA PRO A 64 -11.24 4.08 -0.92
C PRO A 64 -10.98 2.98 -1.98
N LEU A 65 -9.71 2.76 -2.32
CA LEU A 65 -9.29 1.78 -3.32
C LEU A 65 -8.79 0.46 -2.70
N VAL A 66 -8.60 0.40 -1.38
CA VAL A 66 -8.10 -0.78 -0.67
C VAL A 66 -9.29 -1.57 -0.13
N SER A 67 -9.47 -2.81 -0.60
CA SER A 67 -10.50 -3.70 -0.03
C SER A 67 -9.97 -4.58 1.10
N ILE A 68 -8.70 -4.98 1.05
CA ILE A 68 -8.10 -5.90 2.02
C ILE A 68 -6.64 -5.49 2.26
N VAL A 69 -6.27 -5.35 3.54
CA VAL A 69 -4.90 -5.26 4.04
C VAL A 69 -4.61 -6.57 4.79
N LEU A 70 -3.41 -7.15 4.59
CA LEU A 70 -2.99 -8.42 5.20
C LEU A 70 -1.67 -8.25 5.95
#